data_AF-A0A7S1Y0E2-F1
#
_entry.id   AF-A0A7S1Y0E2-F1
#
_cell.length_a   1.000
_cell.length_b   1.000
_cell.length_c   1.000
_cell.angle_alpha   90.00
_cell.angle_beta   90.00
_cell.angle_gamma   90.00
#
_symmetry.space_group_name_H-M   'P 1'
#
loop_
_entity.id
_entity.type
_entity.pdbx_description
1 polymer ?
#
loop_
_entity_poly.entity_id
_entity_poly.type
_entity_poly.pdbx_seq_one_letter_code
_entity_poly.pdbx_strand_id
1 'polypeptide(L)'
;MPLPRLLAVVAAAALLRPARPKFIDRATPAENRITKSLSLAKDYALVFSDEFETDGRRFDGNSDLHWQALRKPDDAMGALHYYNDSTDEVTTLDGKLVLRANAKVAQWREWNKHRRKMEDFRRNYTTAMLTSWNRVCFTGGILELSAQLPGGAHDGGLWPAAWLLGNLARPTYPSTTEYVWPWSYDTCDAISEHEQLISACHDDPNSALRPQHALSPSLNPSTSPTKNRGDGLKRKTGRGAPEIDIFEALASWTPDSPPNMTATLTVAPGIAANRPHNGALPNATQDWYDGLEFGAGSELNKEWYGSRSGTARDKHKYWADSISGRHVLGDDEFNGQALFRVEWEPGAEGFVRWYLNSKLVFGVRADSLRNKTGALIPNEPMQIILNIAMNNFWAQPQPCDTATCGACFACLDCKNPDCQCALPPLLKNCAGLPAEMKIDFIRVFQDPGNDQHTLGCSPDYYPTEGYIAANKDLYRDWAPRRRPPLNVFFVVLYWCIFAVVCIFVCAVGGAYAFRSLCSDYDWVPGQQPKSPMRFSRQLSGRLDAFGWFQSSRDRHNSDGPYGALGRCLGFYRSESYTRYSYSHYGAVPEDDDDSPRMDSPGPHLSGTYQGARHSVADERDRYTSFADVMFRSDD
;
A
#
# COMPACT_ATOMS: atom_id res chain seq x y z
N MET A 1 -68.45 13.91 -6.40
CA MET A 1 -67.30 13.41 -7.18
C MET A 1 -67.42 11.90 -7.30
N PRO A 2 -67.24 11.28 -8.48
CA PRO A 2 -67.46 9.85 -8.62
C PRO A 2 -66.26 9.07 -8.03
N LEU A 3 -66.59 7.99 -7.33
CA LEU A 3 -65.70 7.04 -6.65
C LEU A 3 -64.42 6.60 -7.43
N PRO A 4 -64.39 6.51 -8.78
CA PRO A 4 -63.18 6.10 -9.51
C PRO A 4 -62.04 7.13 -9.46
N ARG A 5 -62.35 8.42 -9.25
CA ARG A 5 -61.32 9.47 -9.15
C ARG A 5 -60.64 9.50 -7.79
N LEU A 6 -61.31 9.06 -6.72
CA LEU A 6 -60.71 8.97 -5.39
C LEU A 6 -59.70 7.81 -5.31
N LEU A 7 -60.03 6.67 -5.92
CA LEU A 7 -59.12 5.51 -6.03
C LEU A 7 -57.88 5.80 -6.88
N ALA A 8 -58.01 6.58 -7.96
CA ALA A 8 -56.87 6.99 -8.78
C ALA A 8 -55.93 7.97 -8.04
N VAL A 9 -56.47 8.87 -7.21
CA VAL A 9 -55.68 9.81 -6.39
C VAL A 9 -55.00 9.10 -5.22
N VAL A 10 -55.66 8.12 -4.59
CA VAL A 10 -55.06 7.30 -3.52
C VAL A 10 -53.99 6.34 -4.08
N ALA A 11 -54.20 5.77 -5.28
CA ALA A 11 -53.19 4.95 -5.95
C ALA A 11 -51.98 5.79 -6.43
N ALA A 12 -52.20 7.01 -6.92
CA ALA A 12 -51.12 7.93 -7.30
C ALA A 12 -50.33 8.44 -6.09
N ALA A 13 -50.99 8.68 -4.95
CA ALA A 13 -50.32 9.03 -3.68
C ALA A 13 -49.53 7.84 -3.10
N ALA A 14 -49.98 6.60 -3.30
CA ALA A 14 -49.24 5.40 -2.92
C ALA A 14 -48.03 5.10 -3.83
N LEU A 15 -48.02 5.63 -5.06
CA LEU A 15 -46.92 5.52 -6.02
C LEU A 15 -45.87 6.64 -5.91
N LEU A 16 -46.18 7.73 -5.20
CA LEU A 16 -45.22 8.75 -4.77
C LEU A 16 -44.70 8.43 -3.36
N ARG A 17 -44.15 7.22 -3.18
CA ARG A 17 -43.18 7.05 -2.08
C ARG A 17 -41.98 7.92 -2.45
N PRO A 18 -41.48 8.81 -1.56
CA PRO A 18 -40.19 9.44 -1.80
C PRO A 18 -39.20 8.31 -2.12
N ALA A 19 -38.46 8.45 -3.22
CA ALA A 19 -37.41 7.51 -3.56
C ALA A 19 -36.53 7.38 -2.30
N ARG A 20 -36.48 6.18 -1.72
CA ARG A 20 -35.68 5.95 -0.51
C ARG A 20 -34.23 6.29 -0.88
N PRO A 21 -33.47 6.94 0.02
CA PRO A 21 -32.05 7.12 -0.20
C PRO A 21 -31.43 5.76 -0.51
N LYS A 22 -30.69 5.67 -1.62
CA LYS A 22 -30.19 4.41 -2.20
C LYS A 22 -29.34 3.57 -1.22
N PHE A 23 -28.85 4.21 -0.16
CA PHE A 23 -27.81 3.72 0.74
C PHE A 23 -28.30 3.47 2.18
N ILE A 24 -29.59 3.67 2.48
CA ILE A 24 -30.15 3.37 3.80
C ILE A 24 -30.82 2.00 3.75
N ASP A 25 -30.36 1.08 4.61
CA ASP A 25 -30.96 -0.24 4.78
C ASP A 25 -32.45 -0.12 5.13
N ARG A 26 -33.25 -1.01 4.56
CA ARG A 26 -34.68 -1.12 4.84
C ARG A 26 -34.94 -1.58 6.27
N ALA A 27 -34.02 -2.35 6.85
CA ALA A 27 -34.09 -2.81 8.22
C ALA A 27 -33.85 -1.70 9.24
N THR A 28 -33.18 -0.60 8.86
CA THR A 28 -32.85 0.48 9.81
C THR A 28 -34.12 1.14 10.37
N PRO A 29 -34.36 1.02 11.70
CA PRO A 29 -35.51 1.63 12.37
C PRO A 29 -35.55 3.14 12.18
N ALA A 30 -36.74 3.74 12.17
CA ALA A 30 -36.89 5.17 11.89
C ALA A 30 -36.26 6.05 12.99
N GLU A 31 -36.36 5.59 14.23
CA GLU A 31 -35.76 6.16 15.43
C GLU A 31 -34.23 6.19 15.40
N ASN A 32 -33.59 5.28 14.63
CA ASN A 32 -32.14 5.19 14.48
C ASN A 32 -31.61 5.97 13.27
N ARG A 33 -32.44 6.81 12.63
CA ARG A 33 -32.04 7.61 11.46
C ARG A 33 -31.53 9.01 11.79
N ILE A 34 -31.49 9.34 13.07
CA ILE A 34 -30.93 10.58 13.59
C ILE A 34 -30.07 10.21 14.79
N THR A 35 -28.86 10.76 14.85
CA THR A 35 -28.00 10.69 16.03
C THR A 35 -27.59 12.10 16.43
N LYS A 36 -27.25 12.29 17.70
CA LYS A 36 -26.76 13.57 18.20
C LYS A 36 -25.25 13.49 18.39
N SER A 37 -24.50 14.45 17.85
CA SER A 37 -23.05 14.57 18.09
C SER A 37 -22.78 14.73 19.58
N LEU A 38 -21.86 13.90 20.08
CA LEU A 38 -21.34 13.95 21.45
C LEU A 38 -20.37 15.13 21.62
N SER A 39 -19.71 15.56 20.54
CA SER A 39 -18.76 16.67 20.56
C SER A 39 -19.41 18.04 20.35
N LEU A 40 -20.40 18.13 19.46
CA LEU A 40 -21.01 19.39 19.00
C LEU A 40 -22.44 19.59 19.49
N ALA A 41 -23.03 18.58 20.14
CA ALA A 41 -24.42 18.60 20.61
C ALA A 41 -25.46 18.93 19.52
N LYS A 42 -25.14 18.61 18.26
CA LYS A 42 -25.95 18.85 17.06
C LYS A 42 -26.51 17.55 16.49
N ASP A 43 -27.69 17.60 15.87
CA ASP A 43 -28.31 16.44 15.22
C ASP A 43 -27.73 16.18 13.82
N TYR A 44 -27.47 14.91 13.52
CA TYR A 44 -26.95 14.40 12.25
C TYR A 44 -27.96 13.41 11.67
N ALA A 45 -28.17 13.46 10.35
CA ALA A 45 -29.11 12.61 9.64
C ALA A 45 -28.40 11.40 9.02
N LEU A 46 -29.03 10.23 9.08
CA LEU A 46 -28.50 9.00 8.48
C LEU A 46 -28.42 9.12 6.96
N VAL A 47 -27.25 8.82 6.41
CA VAL A 47 -26.98 8.83 4.96
C VAL A 47 -26.65 7.44 4.41
N PHE A 48 -26.09 6.56 5.23
CA PHE A 48 -25.83 5.16 4.88
C PHE A 48 -26.06 4.24 6.09
N SER A 49 -26.59 3.05 5.83
CA SER A 49 -26.65 1.98 6.83
C SER A 49 -26.63 0.60 6.19
N ASP A 50 -26.13 -0.37 6.95
CA ASP A 50 -26.29 -1.81 6.73
C ASP A 50 -26.54 -2.47 8.09
N GLU A 51 -27.70 -3.12 8.25
CA GLU A 51 -28.10 -3.80 9.48
C GLU A 51 -27.89 -5.32 9.38
N PHE A 52 -27.39 -5.82 8.25
CA PHE A 52 -27.01 -7.23 8.05
C PHE A 52 -28.12 -8.29 8.29
N GLU A 53 -29.39 -7.87 8.33
CA GLU A 53 -30.58 -8.71 8.60
C GLU A 53 -30.91 -9.80 7.57
N THR A 54 -30.17 -9.88 6.46
CA THR A 54 -30.38 -10.91 5.44
C THR A 54 -29.32 -11.98 5.57
N ASP A 55 -29.65 -13.11 6.19
CA ASP A 55 -28.73 -14.24 6.38
C ASP A 55 -28.18 -14.81 5.07
N GLY A 56 -26.97 -15.34 5.16
CA GLY A 56 -26.31 -16.06 4.06
C GLY A 56 -25.83 -15.16 2.92
N ARG A 57 -25.73 -13.84 3.12
CA ARG A 57 -25.07 -12.95 2.14
C ARG A 57 -23.67 -13.46 1.84
N ARG A 58 -23.32 -13.35 0.55
CA ARG A 58 -21.97 -13.58 0.06
C ARG A 58 -21.34 -12.27 -0.34
N PHE A 59 -20.03 -12.19 -0.16
CA PHE A 59 -19.25 -10.99 -0.41
C PHE A 59 -18.14 -11.20 -1.46
N ASP A 60 -18.13 -12.37 -2.11
CA ASP A 60 -17.19 -12.69 -3.18
C ASP A 60 -17.42 -11.84 -4.43
N GLY A 61 -16.35 -11.33 -5.03
CA GLY A 61 -16.38 -10.60 -6.28
C GLY A 61 -17.31 -9.38 -6.25
N ASN A 62 -18.44 -9.46 -6.95
CA ASN A 62 -19.47 -8.41 -7.05
C ASN A 62 -20.83 -8.86 -6.50
N SER A 63 -20.86 -9.86 -5.63
CA SER A 63 -22.09 -10.45 -5.12
C SER A 63 -22.89 -9.52 -4.20
N ASP A 64 -22.21 -8.61 -3.52
CA ASP A 64 -22.83 -7.57 -2.69
C ASP A 64 -22.65 -6.19 -3.35
N LEU A 65 -23.59 -5.27 -3.09
CA LEU A 65 -23.59 -3.92 -3.67
C LEU A 65 -22.62 -3.00 -2.92
N HIS A 66 -22.57 -3.09 -1.59
CA HIS A 66 -21.82 -2.18 -0.73
C HIS A 66 -20.44 -2.73 -0.39
N TRP A 67 -20.33 -4.04 -0.27
CA TRP A 67 -19.16 -4.70 0.29
C TRP A 67 -18.48 -5.66 -0.70
N GLN A 68 -17.20 -5.89 -0.50
CA GLN A 68 -16.42 -6.92 -1.17
C GLN A 68 -15.46 -7.56 -0.18
N ALA A 69 -15.46 -8.88 -0.10
CA ALA A 69 -14.47 -9.65 0.62
C ALA A 69 -13.24 -9.90 -0.26
N LEU A 70 -12.06 -9.85 0.33
CA LEU A 70 -10.81 -10.09 -0.38
C LEU A 70 -10.42 -11.58 -0.35
N ARG A 71 -9.80 -12.01 -1.45
CA ARG A 71 -9.25 -13.37 -1.60
C ARG A 71 -7.77 -13.33 -1.98
N LYS A 72 -6.90 -13.11 -1.00
CA LYS A 72 -5.45 -12.97 -1.22
C LYS A 72 -4.66 -13.04 0.10
N PRO A 73 -3.33 -13.25 0.06
CA PRO A 73 -2.50 -13.02 1.24
C PRO A 73 -2.55 -11.56 1.67
N ASP A 74 -2.32 -11.35 2.96
CA ASP A 74 -1.96 -10.04 3.51
C ASP A 74 -0.49 -9.74 3.19
N ASP A 75 -0.23 -8.53 2.72
CA ASP A 75 1.10 -8.05 2.34
C ASP A 75 1.87 -7.50 3.56
N ALA A 76 1.23 -7.41 4.73
CA ALA A 76 1.89 -7.05 5.97
C ALA A 76 2.99 -8.06 6.33
N MET A 77 4.16 -7.53 6.71
CA MET A 77 5.28 -8.34 7.18
C MET A 77 4.82 -9.19 8.37
N GLY A 78 5.04 -10.50 8.31
CA GLY A 78 4.69 -11.39 9.42
C GLY A 78 3.24 -11.89 9.45
N ALA A 79 2.43 -11.60 8.44
CA ALA A 79 1.06 -12.08 8.37
C ALA A 79 0.97 -13.61 8.31
N LEU A 80 0.20 -14.18 9.24
CA LEU A 80 0.03 -15.63 9.43
C LEU A 80 -1.16 -16.21 8.67
N HIS A 81 -2.03 -15.35 8.17
CA HIS A 81 -3.32 -15.71 7.60
C HIS A 81 -3.38 -15.47 6.09
N TYR A 82 -4.41 -16.03 5.47
CA TYR A 82 -4.86 -15.72 4.11
C TYR A 82 -6.29 -15.19 4.17
N TYR A 83 -6.57 -14.05 3.55
CA TYR A 83 -7.93 -13.55 3.44
C TYR A 83 -8.71 -14.38 2.42
N ASN A 84 -9.84 -14.94 2.82
CA ASN A 84 -10.69 -15.78 1.99
C ASN A 84 -12.11 -15.19 1.93
N ASP A 85 -12.70 -15.16 0.74
CA ASP A 85 -14.01 -14.57 0.46
C ASP A 85 -15.16 -15.59 0.53
N SER A 86 -14.86 -16.82 0.96
CA SER A 86 -15.85 -17.88 1.18
C SER A 86 -16.74 -17.57 2.38
N THR A 87 -17.95 -18.11 2.36
CA THR A 87 -18.94 -17.96 3.45
C THR A 87 -18.50 -18.59 4.78
N ASP A 88 -17.48 -19.45 4.74
CA ASP A 88 -16.82 -19.97 5.95
C ASP A 88 -16.13 -18.84 6.73
N GLU A 89 -15.50 -17.89 6.04
CA GLU A 89 -14.76 -16.79 6.65
C GLU A 89 -15.58 -15.50 6.75
N VAL A 90 -16.53 -15.27 5.84
CA VAL A 90 -17.34 -14.04 5.85
C VAL A 90 -18.75 -14.27 5.30
N THR A 91 -19.75 -14.03 6.15
CA THR A 91 -21.16 -14.10 5.77
C THR A 91 -22.01 -13.29 6.73
N THR A 92 -23.33 -13.31 6.54
CA THR A 92 -24.29 -12.79 7.51
C THR A 92 -25.03 -13.95 8.15
N LEU A 93 -25.23 -13.88 9.46
CA LEU A 93 -25.89 -14.91 10.24
C LEU A 93 -26.53 -14.27 11.48
N ASP A 94 -27.79 -14.62 11.73
CA ASP A 94 -28.57 -14.16 12.88
C ASP A 94 -28.59 -12.62 13.00
N GLY A 95 -28.79 -11.95 11.86
CA GLY A 95 -28.86 -10.48 11.78
C GLY A 95 -27.52 -9.76 11.90
N LYS A 96 -26.39 -10.47 11.80
CA LYS A 96 -25.05 -9.88 11.96
C LYS A 96 -24.15 -10.22 10.79
N LEU A 97 -23.26 -9.31 10.44
CA LEU A 97 -22.07 -9.66 9.67
C LEU A 97 -21.09 -10.42 10.57
N VAL A 98 -20.63 -11.57 10.10
CA VAL A 98 -19.70 -12.45 10.82
C VAL A 98 -18.42 -12.59 10.03
N LEU A 99 -17.30 -12.14 10.59
CA LEU A 99 -15.96 -12.44 10.11
C LEU A 99 -15.34 -13.53 10.99
N ARG A 100 -14.74 -14.56 10.39
CA ARG A 100 -14.18 -15.71 11.12
C ARG A 100 -12.70 -15.91 10.86
N ALA A 101 -11.90 -16.01 11.92
CA ALA A 101 -10.57 -16.58 11.87
C ALA A 101 -10.66 -18.10 12.03
N ASN A 102 -10.00 -18.86 11.15
CA ASN A 102 -10.10 -20.32 11.06
C ASN A 102 -8.72 -20.97 11.01
N ALA A 103 -8.58 -22.15 11.64
CA ALA A 103 -7.41 -23.03 11.50
C ALA A 103 -7.46 -23.84 10.19
N LYS A 104 -7.58 -23.15 9.04
CA LYS A 104 -7.70 -23.74 7.71
C LYS A 104 -6.47 -23.39 6.87
N VAL A 105 -5.92 -24.40 6.21
CA VAL A 105 -4.74 -24.21 5.36
C VAL A 105 -5.17 -23.57 4.04
N ALA A 106 -4.53 -22.47 3.68
CA ALA A 106 -4.60 -21.87 2.36
C ALA A 106 -3.30 -22.10 1.60
N GLN A 107 -3.42 -22.44 0.32
CA GLN A 107 -2.31 -22.56 -0.61
C GLN A 107 -2.63 -21.77 -1.87
N TRP A 108 -1.65 -21.03 -2.36
CA TRP A 108 -1.80 -20.27 -3.59
C TRP A 108 -0.46 -20.18 -4.32
N ARG A 109 -0.52 -19.80 -5.60
CA ARG A 109 0.67 -19.64 -6.43
C ARG A 109 0.77 -18.20 -6.89
N GLU A 110 1.86 -17.54 -6.56
CA GLU A 110 2.10 -16.14 -6.92
C GLU A 110 3.52 -15.92 -7.44
N TRP A 111 3.75 -14.74 -8.00
CA TRP A 111 5.06 -14.34 -8.46
C TRP A 111 5.90 -13.82 -7.30
N ASN A 112 6.94 -14.58 -6.94
CA ASN A 112 7.95 -14.11 -6.01
C ASN A 112 8.82 -13.06 -6.73
N LYS A 113 8.66 -11.79 -6.36
CA LYS A 113 9.40 -10.67 -6.95
C LYS A 113 10.91 -10.77 -6.71
N HIS A 114 11.33 -11.26 -5.55
CA HIS A 114 12.74 -11.40 -5.18
C HIS A 114 13.43 -12.53 -5.97
N ARG A 115 12.77 -13.69 -6.04
CA ARG A 115 13.30 -14.87 -6.76
C ARG A 115 12.98 -14.87 -8.25
N ARG A 116 12.17 -13.91 -8.70
CA ARG A 116 11.75 -13.69 -10.09
C ARG A 116 11.18 -14.95 -10.75
N LYS A 117 10.33 -15.68 -10.03
CA LYS A 117 9.64 -16.88 -10.51
C LYS A 117 8.32 -17.09 -9.77
N MET A 118 7.43 -17.86 -10.38
CA MET A 118 6.20 -18.30 -9.70
C MET A 118 6.55 -19.34 -8.63
N GLU A 119 6.03 -19.15 -7.42
CA GLU A 119 6.21 -20.07 -6.29
C GLU A 119 4.87 -20.39 -5.63
N ASP A 120 4.81 -21.54 -4.98
CA ASP A 120 3.68 -21.96 -4.18
C ASP A 120 3.90 -21.49 -2.73
N PHE A 121 2.89 -20.85 -2.17
CA PHE A 121 2.88 -20.34 -0.83
C PHE A 121 1.80 -21.03 -0.01
N ARG A 122 2.00 -21.01 1.31
CA ARG A 122 1.10 -21.64 2.28
C ARG A 122 0.90 -20.73 3.49
N ARG A 123 -0.33 -20.71 3.99
CA ARG A 123 -0.69 -20.19 5.32
C ARG A 123 -1.55 -21.22 6.04
N ASN A 124 -1.40 -21.29 7.36
CA ASN A 124 -2.09 -22.28 8.18
C ASN A 124 -3.44 -21.78 8.74
N TYR A 125 -3.72 -20.49 8.54
CA TYR A 125 -4.95 -19.85 8.95
C TYR A 125 -5.61 -19.14 7.77
N THR A 126 -6.95 -19.14 7.76
CA THR A 126 -7.75 -18.26 6.91
C THR A 126 -8.55 -17.31 7.77
N THR A 127 -8.85 -16.14 7.23
CA THR A 127 -9.67 -15.12 7.88
C THR A 127 -10.33 -14.26 6.81
N ALA A 128 -11.01 -13.18 7.20
CA ALA A 128 -11.70 -12.28 6.28
C ALA A 128 -11.22 -10.83 6.41
N MET A 129 -11.20 -10.16 5.26
CA MET A 129 -11.19 -8.70 5.14
C MET A 129 -12.34 -8.31 4.22
N LEU A 130 -13.23 -7.49 4.74
CA LEU A 130 -14.36 -6.91 4.02
C LEU A 130 -14.09 -5.41 3.82
N THR A 131 -14.28 -4.92 2.60
CA THR A 131 -14.06 -3.51 2.26
C THR A 131 -15.21 -2.95 1.44
N SER A 132 -15.49 -1.66 1.60
CA SER A 132 -16.40 -0.89 0.75
C SER A 132 -15.70 -0.13 -0.38
N TRP A 133 -14.42 -0.44 -0.66
CA TRP A 133 -13.58 0.25 -1.65
C TRP A 133 -14.33 0.55 -2.94
N ASN A 134 -14.36 1.83 -3.32
CA ASN A 134 -14.99 2.32 -4.54
C ASN A 134 -16.48 1.89 -4.72
N ARG A 135 -17.19 1.57 -3.62
CA ARG A 135 -18.62 1.24 -3.58
C ARG A 135 -19.38 2.19 -2.67
N VAL A 136 -18.97 2.25 -1.40
CA VAL A 136 -19.49 3.16 -0.38
C VAL A 136 -18.30 3.84 0.25
N CYS A 137 -18.24 5.16 0.12
CA CYS A 137 -17.27 5.99 0.79
C CYS A 137 -17.98 7.22 1.31
N PHE A 138 -17.37 7.91 2.26
CA PHE A 138 -17.89 9.16 2.78
C PHE A 138 -16.76 10.06 3.25
N THR A 139 -17.03 11.36 3.29
CA THR A 139 -16.17 12.36 3.89
C THR A 139 -16.92 12.99 5.06
N GLY A 140 -16.31 12.98 6.25
CA GLY A 140 -16.86 13.59 7.47
C GLY A 140 -18.20 13.02 7.94
N GLY A 141 -18.62 13.49 9.12
CA GLY A 141 -19.82 13.06 9.82
C GLY A 141 -19.52 12.11 10.97
N ILE A 142 -20.48 11.23 11.24
CA ILE A 142 -20.44 10.30 12.37
C ILE A 142 -20.60 8.89 11.82
N LEU A 143 -19.64 8.02 12.14
CA LEU A 143 -19.78 6.58 11.94
C LEU A 143 -20.06 5.91 13.28
N GLU A 144 -21.11 5.09 13.32
CA GLU A 144 -21.43 4.20 14.42
C GLU A 144 -21.35 2.74 13.94
N LEU A 145 -20.62 1.94 14.71
CA LEU A 145 -20.38 0.52 14.48
C LEU A 145 -20.69 -0.23 15.77
N SER A 146 -21.69 -1.10 15.74
CA SER A 146 -21.94 -2.03 16.84
C SER A 146 -21.21 -3.33 16.54
N ALA A 147 -20.20 -3.67 17.34
CA ALA A 147 -19.38 -4.85 17.13
C ALA A 147 -19.10 -5.62 18.43
N GLN A 148 -18.97 -6.94 18.29
CA GLN A 148 -18.41 -7.85 19.28
C GLN A 148 -17.05 -8.32 18.75
N LEU A 149 -16.02 -8.19 19.58
CA LEU A 149 -14.66 -8.62 19.27
C LEU A 149 -14.55 -10.17 19.30
N PRO A 150 -13.64 -10.77 18.50
CA PRO A 150 -13.44 -12.22 18.45
C PRO A 150 -12.67 -12.75 19.67
N GLY A 151 -13.02 -13.97 20.09
CA GLY A 151 -12.36 -14.65 21.22
C GLY A 151 -12.74 -14.05 22.58
N GLY A 152 -12.07 -14.49 23.64
CA GLY A 152 -12.19 -13.88 24.96
C GLY A 152 -11.17 -12.75 25.15
N ALA A 153 -11.44 -11.88 26.12
CA ALA A 153 -10.60 -10.73 26.45
C ALA A 153 -9.19 -11.12 26.90
N HIS A 154 -8.94 -12.39 27.23
CA HIS A 154 -7.64 -12.95 27.64
C HIS A 154 -7.10 -14.02 26.68
N ASP A 155 -7.70 -14.11 25.48
CA ASP A 155 -7.32 -15.06 24.45
C ASP A 155 -6.55 -14.33 23.33
N GLY A 156 -5.33 -13.89 23.64
CA GLY A 156 -4.42 -13.31 22.64
C GLY A 156 -4.20 -14.23 21.43
N GLY A 157 -4.06 -13.65 20.23
CA GLY A 157 -3.79 -14.40 18.99
C GLY A 157 -4.31 -13.73 17.72
N LEU A 158 -5.24 -12.79 17.88
CA LEU A 158 -5.94 -12.12 16.79
C LEU A 158 -5.77 -10.61 16.89
N TRP A 159 -5.91 -9.94 15.75
CA TRP A 159 -5.88 -8.49 15.60
C TRP A 159 -7.11 -8.05 14.78
N PRO A 160 -8.29 -8.04 15.41
CA PRO A 160 -9.50 -7.44 14.83
C PRO A 160 -9.34 -5.93 14.65
N ALA A 161 -9.79 -5.43 13.50
CA ALA A 161 -9.77 -4.01 13.20
C ALA A 161 -11.01 -3.57 12.41
N ALA A 162 -11.43 -2.34 12.68
CA ALA A 162 -12.33 -1.57 11.85
C ALA A 162 -11.70 -0.20 11.59
N TRP A 163 -11.56 0.18 10.33
CA TRP A 163 -10.76 1.33 9.95
C TRP A 163 -11.22 1.93 8.63
N LEU A 164 -10.79 3.16 8.39
CA LEU A 164 -11.10 3.95 7.20
C LEU A 164 -9.81 4.24 6.44
N LEU A 165 -9.89 4.16 5.11
CA LEU A 165 -8.77 4.45 4.22
C LEU A 165 -9.23 5.33 3.05
N GLY A 166 -8.48 6.40 2.76
CA GLY A 166 -8.76 7.26 1.61
C GLY A 166 -8.86 6.46 0.30
N ASN A 167 -9.89 6.75 -0.50
CA ASN A 167 -10.30 5.90 -1.63
C ASN A 167 -9.27 5.82 -2.78
N LEU A 168 -8.25 6.68 -2.78
CA LEU A 168 -7.10 6.60 -3.69
C LEU A 168 -6.16 5.43 -3.38
N ALA A 169 -6.25 4.82 -2.20
CA ALA A 169 -5.58 3.56 -1.88
C ALA A 169 -6.59 2.42 -1.75
N ARG A 170 -6.11 1.20 -1.99
CA ARG A 170 -6.88 -0.04 -1.82
C ARG A 170 -6.13 -0.95 -0.85
N PRO A 171 -6.78 -1.46 0.21
CA PRO A 171 -6.10 -2.29 1.20
C PRO A 171 -5.53 -3.55 0.57
N THR A 172 -4.33 -3.93 0.97
CA THR A 172 -3.56 -5.06 0.42
C THR A 172 -3.21 -4.91 -1.08
N TYR A 173 -3.18 -3.67 -1.60
CA TYR A 173 -2.58 -3.33 -2.89
C TYR A 173 -1.47 -2.30 -2.66
N PRO A 174 -0.25 -2.73 -2.27
CA PRO A 174 0.83 -1.82 -1.88
C PRO A 174 1.20 -0.79 -2.96
N SER A 175 1.02 -1.13 -4.24
CA SER A 175 1.25 -0.19 -5.35
C SER A 175 0.32 1.01 -5.37
N THR A 176 -0.79 0.98 -4.61
CA THR A 176 -1.74 2.10 -4.48
C THR A 176 -1.41 3.01 -3.29
N THR A 177 -0.52 2.59 -2.39
CA THR A 177 -0.15 3.34 -1.19
C THR A 177 1.19 4.08 -1.34
N GLU A 178 2.06 3.65 -2.27
CA GLU A 178 3.35 4.29 -2.53
C GLU A 178 3.22 5.81 -2.78
N TYR A 179 3.76 6.63 -1.88
CA TYR A 179 3.71 8.11 -1.91
C TYR A 179 2.28 8.70 -1.91
N VAL A 180 1.26 7.91 -1.62
CA VAL A 180 -0.15 8.31 -1.50
C VAL A 180 -0.61 8.18 -0.05
N TRP A 181 -0.28 7.06 0.59
CA TRP A 181 -0.57 6.83 2.01
C TRP A 181 0.56 7.41 2.88
N PRO A 182 0.27 8.09 3.99
CA PRO A 182 -1.04 8.52 4.49
C PRO A 182 -1.25 10.03 4.29
N TRP A 183 -0.97 10.55 3.09
CA TRP A 183 -0.96 12.00 2.87
C TRP A 183 -2.33 12.65 3.14
N SER A 184 -2.33 13.66 4.00
CA SER A 184 -3.46 14.55 4.29
C SER A 184 -2.97 15.99 4.26
N TYR A 185 -2.51 16.42 3.09
CA TYR A 185 -1.79 17.68 2.91
C TYR A 185 -2.11 18.32 1.56
N ASP A 186 -2.38 19.62 1.58
CA ASP A 186 -2.79 20.42 0.41
C ASP A 186 -2.04 21.76 0.38
N THR A 187 -0.73 21.72 0.55
CA THR A 187 0.13 22.90 0.45
C THR A 187 1.31 22.59 -0.46
N CYS A 188 1.62 23.51 -1.36
CA CYS A 188 2.81 23.39 -2.19
C CYS A 188 4.02 23.97 -1.46
N ASP A 189 4.96 23.09 -1.11
CA ASP A 189 6.25 23.43 -0.53
C ASP A 189 7.32 22.43 -0.99
N ALA A 190 8.54 22.62 -0.51
CA ALA A 190 9.68 21.77 -0.89
C ALA A 190 9.56 20.31 -0.43
N ILE A 191 8.76 20.02 0.60
CA ILE A 191 8.53 18.66 1.10
C ILE A 191 7.53 17.98 0.17
N SER A 192 6.35 18.58 0.00
CA SER A 192 5.27 18.00 -0.78
C SER A 192 5.56 17.93 -2.27
N GLU A 193 6.44 18.78 -2.83
CA GLU A 193 6.79 18.75 -4.26
C GLU A 193 7.37 17.40 -4.69
N HIS A 194 8.10 16.73 -3.80
CA HIS A 194 8.89 15.53 -4.10
C HIS A 194 8.48 14.29 -3.32
N GLU A 195 7.80 14.44 -2.17
CA GLU A 195 7.46 13.33 -1.28
C GLU A 195 5.99 12.91 -1.36
N GLN A 196 5.13 13.73 -1.97
CA GLN A 196 3.71 13.44 -2.17
C GLN A 196 3.43 13.16 -3.66
N LEU A 197 2.83 12.01 -3.98
CA LEU A 197 2.54 11.63 -5.36
C LEU A 197 1.58 12.60 -6.04
N ILE A 198 0.55 13.04 -5.33
CA ILE A 198 -0.44 13.97 -5.85
C ILE A 198 -0.30 15.26 -5.04
N SER A 199 0.62 16.11 -5.45
CA SER A 199 1.00 17.33 -4.73
C SER A 199 0.33 18.59 -5.28
N ALA A 200 0.06 19.55 -4.39
CA ALA A 200 -0.45 20.87 -4.75
C ALA A 200 0.52 21.70 -5.61
N CYS A 201 1.79 21.29 -5.74
CA CYS A 201 2.76 21.97 -6.60
C CYS A 201 2.55 21.73 -8.09
N HIS A 202 1.84 20.66 -8.47
CA HIS A 202 1.75 20.23 -9.86
C HIS A 202 0.43 20.66 -10.52
N ASP A 203 0.55 21.23 -11.71
CA ASP A 203 -0.59 21.56 -12.57
C ASP A 203 -1.25 20.32 -13.19
N ASP A 204 -0.48 19.23 -13.32
CA ASP A 204 -0.96 17.91 -13.73
C ASP A 204 -0.69 16.93 -12.58
N PRO A 205 -1.73 16.44 -11.89
CA PRO A 205 -1.56 15.55 -10.74
C PRO A 205 -0.95 14.18 -11.10
N ASN A 206 -0.83 13.81 -12.39
CA ASN A 206 -0.04 12.64 -12.81
C ASN A 206 1.41 12.97 -13.20
N SER A 207 1.81 14.24 -13.20
CA SER A 207 3.17 14.63 -13.63
C SER A 207 4.25 14.36 -12.59
N ALA A 208 3.86 14.06 -11.34
CA ALA A 208 4.77 14.05 -10.21
C ALA A 208 5.76 12.89 -10.15
N LEU A 209 5.60 11.78 -10.88
CA LEU A 209 6.67 10.77 -10.99
C LEU A 209 6.95 10.36 -12.44
N ARG A 210 7.75 11.21 -13.10
CA ARG A 210 8.67 10.76 -14.16
C ARG A 210 9.70 9.77 -13.56
N PRO A 211 10.35 8.91 -14.36
CA PRO A 211 10.94 7.59 -14.03
C PRO A 211 11.95 7.45 -12.86
N GLN A 212 12.19 8.48 -12.06
CA GLN A 212 13.27 8.53 -11.08
C GLN A 212 12.89 7.99 -9.69
N HIS A 213 11.59 7.77 -9.43
CA HIS A 213 11.06 7.39 -8.10
C HIS A 213 10.31 6.05 -8.09
N ALA A 214 10.07 5.46 -9.26
CA ALA A 214 9.45 4.14 -9.39
C ALA A 214 10.52 3.04 -9.32
N LEU A 215 10.89 2.61 -8.11
CA LEU A 215 11.73 1.42 -7.95
C LEU A 215 10.94 0.11 -8.08
N SER A 216 9.61 0.16 -8.11
CA SER A 216 8.80 -1.01 -8.43
C SER A 216 8.75 -1.24 -9.95
N PRO A 217 9.15 -2.43 -10.46
CA PRO A 217 9.01 -2.81 -11.86
C PRO A 217 7.55 -2.81 -12.39
N SER A 218 6.55 -2.61 -11.51
CA SER A 218 5.15 -2.45 -11.89
C SER A 218 4.84 -1.10 -12.51
N LEU A 219 5.61 -0.06 -12.18
CA LEU A 219 5.49 1.28 -12.73
C LEU A 219 6.41 1.38 -13.95
N ASN A 220 6.08 0.66 -15.03
CA ASN A 220 6.79 0.81 -16.29
C ASN A 220 6.32 2.12 -16.97
N PRO A 221 7.17 3.15 -17.12
CA PRO A 221 6.79 4.43 -17.70
C PRO A 221 6.41 4.32 -19.19
N SER A 222 6.68 3.18 -19.84
CA SER A 222 6.36 2.98 -21.25
C SER A 222 4.87 2.70 -21.54
N THR A 223 4.02 2.64 -20.51
CA THR A 223 2.57 2.43 -20.70
C THR A 223 1.70 3.57 -20.19
N SER A 224 2.23 4.76 -19.90
CA SER A 224 1.38 5.95 -19.77
C SER A 224 1.03 6.45 -21.17
N PRO A 225 -0.13 6.08 -21.75
CA PRO A 225 -0.48 6.53 -23.08
C PRO A 225 -1.04 7.93 -22.89
N THR A 226 -0.34 8.93 -23.44
CA THR A 226 -0.92 10.22 -23.84
C THR A 226 -1.37 11.14 -22.68
N LYS A 227 -0.94 12.39 -22.60
CA LYS A 227 -1.64 13.55 -23.19
C LYS A 227 -3.15 13.66 -22.92
N ASN A 228 -3.72 12.91 -21.97
CA ASN A 228 -5.08 13.12 -21.51
C ASN A 228 -5.11 14.13 -20.37
N ARG A 229 -5.51 15.36 -20.71
CA ARG A 229 -6.16 16.25 -19.76
C ARG A 229 -7.45 15.53 -19.32
N GLY A 230 -7.51 14.93 -18.13
CA GLY A 230 -8.77 14.36 -17.62
C GLY A 230 -8.67 13.07 -16.82
N ASP A 231 -7.77 13.00 -15.83
CA ASP A 231 -7.85 12.01 -14.75
C ASP A 231 -8.85 12.44 -13.65
N GLY A 232 -9.57 13.54 -13.85
CA GLY A 232 -10.60 14.04 -12.95
C GLY A 232 -10.07 14.75 -11.70
N LEU A 233 -8.78 14.66 -11.38
CA LEU A 233 -8.20 15.33 -10.22
C LEU A 233 -8.10 16.85 -10.44
N LYS A 234 -8.26 17.60 -9.35
CA LYS A 234 -8.14 19.06 -9.37
C LYS A 234 -6.68 19.48 -9.46
N ARG A 235 -6.42 20.54 -10.24
CA ARG A 235 -5.08 21.14 -10.38
C ARG A 235 -4.67 21.80 -9.08
N LYS A 236 -3.39 21.71 -8.74
CA LYS A 236 -2.83 22.36 -7.53
C LYS A 236 -3.59 22.01 -6.26
N THR A 237 -3.99 20.75 -6.15
CA THR A 237 -4.64 20.20 -4.96
C THR A 237 -3.84 18.97 -4.54
N GLY A 238 -3.28 19.01 -3.34
CA GLY A 238 -2.62 17.89 -2.71
C GLY A 238 -3.65 16.84 -2.28
N ARG A 239 -3.36 15.57 -2.60
CA ARG A 239 -4.24 14.43 -2.35
C ARG A 239 -3.45 13.27 -1.76
N GLY A 240 -4.17 12.31 -1.19
CA GLY A 240 -3.56 11.13 -0.60
C GLY A 240 -4.57 10.08 -0.18
N ALA A 241 -4.12 9.18 0.67
CA ALA A 241 -4.97 8.18 1.31
C ALA A 241 -4.65 8.12 2.80
N PRO A 242 -5.11 9.10 3.60
CA PRO A 242 -4.95 9.04 5.05
C PRO A 242 -5.79 7.90 5.62
N GLU A 243 -5.55 7.61 6.90
CA GLU A 243 -6.12 6.46 7.59
C GLU A 243 -6.66 6.85 8.96
N ILE A 244 -7.86 6.36 9.28
CA ILE A 244 -8.54 6.56 10.57
C ILE A 244 -8.97 5.19 11.09
N ASP A 245 -8.32 4.72 12.14
CA ASP A 245 -8.65 3.45 12.77
C ASP A 245 -9.75 3.67 13.81
N ILE A 246 -10.95 3.15 13.55
CA ILE A 246 -12.09 3.21 14.50
C ILE A 246 -11.72 2.43 15.76
N PHE A 247 -11.20 1.23 15.55
CA PHE A 247 -10.46 0.47 16.53
C PHE A 247 -9.50 -0.50 15.84
N GLU A 248 -8.36 -0.70 16.47
CA GLU A 248 -7.54 -1.90 16.33
C GLU A 248 -7.42 -2.51 17.72
N ALA A 249 -7.93 -3.73 17.91
CA ALA A 249 -8.02 -4.31 19.24
C ALA A 249 -7.09 -5.51 19.41
N LEU A 250 -6.59 -5.66 20.63
CA LEU A 250 -5.78 -6.77 21.08
C LEU A 250 -6.37 -7.29 22.39
N ALA A 251 -6.69 -8.58 22.43
CA ALA A 251 -6.96 -9.26 23.68
C ALA A 251 -5.70 -9.26 24.57
N SER A 252 -5.90 -9.45 25.86
CA SER A 252 -4.83 -9.65 26.83
C SER A 252 -4.03 -10.90 26.50
N TRP A 253 -2.72 -10.77 26.69
CA TRP A 253 -1.72 -11.79 26.40
C TRP A 253 -1.16 -12.43 27.66
N THR A 254 -0.99 -11.60 28.68
CA THR A 254 -0.51 -11.98 30.01
C THR A 254 -1.43 -11.33 31.04
N PRO A 255 -1.48 -11.85 32.27
CA PRO A 255 -2.24 -11.22 33.35
C PRO A 255 -1.93 -9.73 33.57
N ASP A 256 -0.71 -9.31 33.22
CA ASP A 256 -0.22 -7.93 33.42
C ASP A 256 -0.47 -7.00 32.21
N SER A 257 -0.84 -7.55 31.05
CA SER A 257 -1.17 -6.77 29.86
C SER A 257 -2.67 -6.80 29.63
N PRO A 258 -3.43 -5.77 30.02
CA PRO A 258 -4.88 -5.75 29.83
C PRO A 258 -5.22 -5.71 28.33
N PRO A 259 -6.41 -6.23 27.94
CA PRO A 259 -6.89 -6.07 26.59
C PRO A 259 -7.04 -4.59 26.29
N ASN A 260 -6.78 -4.20 25.06
CA ASN A 260 -6.81 -2.79 24.68
C ASN A 260 -7.22 -2.61 23.23
N MET A 261 -7.66 -1.40 22.91
CA MET A 261 -7.81 -0.92 21.55
C MET A 261 -6.95 0.32 21.33
N THR A 262 -6.52 0.53 20.09
CA THR A 262 -5.99 1.80 19.63
C THR A 262 -6.99 2.49 18.72
N ALA A 263 -7.14 3.79 18.94
CA ALA A 263 -7.84 4.74 18.08
C ALA A 263 -6.78 5.65 17.46
N THR A 264 -6.65 5.63 16.14
CA THR A 264 -5.48 6.19 15.46
C THR A 264 -5.90 7.05 14.28
N LEU A 265 -5.26 8.21 14.14
CA LEU A 265 -5.22 8.98 12.90
C LEU A 265 -3.80 8.91 12.36
N THR A 266 -3.63 8.33 11.18
CA THR A 266 -2.35 8.23 10.50
C THR A 266 -2.30 9.23 9.34
N VAL A 267 -1.31 10.15 9.38
CA VAL A 267 -1.19 11.27 8.43
C VAL A 267 0.26 11.57 8.01
N ALA A 268 0.40 12.16 6.83
CA ALA A 268 1.61 12.80 6.35
C ALA A 268 1.31 14.23 5.82
N PRO A 269 2.26 15.18 5.92
CA PRO A 269 3.61 15.00 6.43
C PRO A 269 3.62 14.82 7.96
N GLY A 270 4.49 13.92 8.43
CA GLY A 270 4.78 13.72 9.85
C GLY A 270 5.92 14.60 10.36
N ILE A 271 6.14 14.58 11.68
CA ILE A 271 7.21 15.30 12.36
C ILE A 271 8.57 14.79 11.87
N ALA A 272 9.37 15.70 11.32
CA ALA A 272 10.57 15.37 10.58
C ALA A 272 11.78 14.98 11.46
N ALA A 273 11.90 15.60 12.63
CA ALA A 273 13.06 15.49 13.50
C ALA A 273 12.65 15.50 14.98
N ASN A 274 13.54 15.01 15.85
CA ASN A 274 13.38 15.06 17.31
C ASN A 274 12.08 14.40 17.84
N ARG A 275 11.58 13.39 17.12
CA ARG A 275 10.37 12.63 17.46
C ARG A 275 10.59 11.64 18.62
N PRO A 276 9.52 11.20 19.30
CA PRO A 276 9.61 10.09 20.25
C PRO A 276 10.00 8.76 19.58
N HIS A 277 10.56 7.85 20.39
CA HIS A 277 10.88 6.49 19.98
C HIS A 277 9.75 5.54 20.36
N ASN A 278 9.44 4.59 19.46
CA ASN A 278 8.49 3.51 19.75
C ASN A 278 8.86 2.78 21.04
N GLY A 279 7.87 2.51 21.89
CA GLY A 279 8.00 1.88 23.20
C GLY A 279 8.23 2.86 24.37
N ALA A 280 8.42 4.16 24.11
CA ALA A 280 8.69 5.16 25.13
C ALA A 280 7.81 6.40 24.98
N LEU A 281 7.33 6.94 26.11
CA LEU A 281 6.61 8.22 26.09
C LEU A 281 7.56 9.37 25.69
N PRO A 282 7.06 10.43 25.02
CA PRO A 282 7.88 11.56 24.63
C PRO A 282 8.42 12.27 25.87
N ASN A 283 9.71 12.60 25.86
CA ASN A 283 10.32 13.41 26.91
C ASN A 283 10.17 14.92 26.60
N ALA A 284 10.53 15.78 27.56
CA ALA A 284 10.38 17.24 27.45
C ALA A 284 11.18 17.90 26.31
N THR A 285 12.15 17.20 25.72
CA THR A 285 12.94 17.71 24.59
C THR A 285 12.40 17.24 23.25
N GLN A 286 11.59 16.18 23.21
CA GLN A 286 11.08 15.59 21.98
C GLN A 286 9.83 16.32 21.50
N ASP A 287 9.68 16.41 20.19
CA ASP A 287 8.51 17.01 19.54
C ASP A 287 7.45 15.93 19.28
N TRP A 288 6.25 16.19 19.79
CA TRP A 288 5.06 15.40 19.50
C TRP A 288 3.83 16.32 19.52
N TYR A 289 2.71 15.82 19.01
CA TYR A 289 1.47 16.59 18.88
C TYR A 289 0.92 17.02 20.25
N ASP A 290 0.60 18.31 20.36
CA ASP A 290 0.00 18.92 21.54
C ASP A 290 -1.53 18.96 21.45
N GLY A 291 -2.23 19.13 22.58
CA GLY A 291 -3.69 19.32 22.60
C GLY A 291 -4.50 18.05 22.27
N LEU A 292 -3.87 16.88 22.34
CA LEU A 292 -4.54 15.59 22.22
C LEU A 292 -5.49 15.35 23.39
N GLU A 293 -6.67 14.82 23.08
CA GLU A 293 -7.75 14.61 24.06
C GLU A 293 -7.80 13.13 24.46
N PHE A 294 -7.74 12.82 25.75
CA PHE A 294 -7.82 11.44 26.26
C PHE A 294 -9.03 11.26 27.17
N GLY A 295 -9.80 10.22 26.89
CA GLY A 295 -10.87 9.77 27.76
C GLY A 295 -10.38 9.10 29.04
N ALA A 296 -11.31 8.86 29.97
CA ALA A 296 -11.01 8.05 31.15
C ALA A 296 -10.64 6.61 30.74
N GLY A 297 -9.49 6.11 31.21
CA GLY A 297 -8.97 4.80 30.82
C GLY A 297 -8.19 4.80 29.49
N SER A 298 -7.96 5.98 28.90
CA SER A 298 -7.13 6.15 27.71
C SER A 298 -5.81 6.86 28.01
N GLU A 299 -4.78 6.52 27.24
CA GLU A 299 -3.46 7.15 27.30
C GLU A 299 -2.84 7.27 25.89
N LEU A 300 -1.75 8.03 25.77
CA LEU A 300 -0.99 8.09 24.52
C LEU A 300 -0.46 6.69 24.18
N ASN A 301 -0.71 6.22 22.96
CA ASN A 301 -0.11 4.99 22.49
C ASN A 301 1.39 5.20 22.24
N LYS A 302 2.22 4.74 23.18
CA LYS A 302 3.68 4.82 23.06
C LYS A 302 4.29 3.72 22.19
N GLU A 303 3.55 2.66 21.87
CA GLU A 303 4.09 1.49 21.20
C GLU A 303 4.42 1.77 19.74
N TRP A 304 3.70 2.71 19.11
CA TRP A 304 3.87 3.05 17.71
C TRP A 304 3.54 4.51 17.42
N TYR A 305 4.54 5.26 16.98
CA TYR A 305 4.42 6.65 16.54
C TYR A 305 4.37 6.82 15.02
N GLY A 306 4.37 5.71 14.27
CA GLY A 306 4.50 5.72 12.81
C GLY A 306 5.89 5.35 12.31
N SER A 307 6.12 5.54 11.01
CA SER A 307 7.36 5.12 10.35
C SER A 307 7.78 6.08 9.24
N ARG A 308 9.07 6.01 8.88
CA ARG A 308 9.59 6.75 7.73
C ARG A 308 9.31 5.94 6.47
N SER A 309 8.46 6.49 5.60
CA SER A 309 8.12 5.88 4.33
C SER A 309 9.29 6.00 3.34
N GLY A 310 9.48 4.94 2.54
CA GLY A 310 10.54 4.82 1.54
C GLY A 310 11.67 3.86 1.91
N THR A 311 12.22 3.20 0.90
CA THR A 311 13.36 2.29 0.95
C THR A 311 14.70 3.04 1.07
N ALA A 312 15.78 2.33 1.42
CA ALA A 312 17.13 2.91 1.45
C ALA A 312 17.58 3.54 0.12
N ARG A 313 16.95 3.17 -1.01
CA ARG A 313 17.27 3.68 -2.36
C ARG A 313 16.40 4.87 -2.76
N ASP A 314 15.36 5.17 -1.99
CA ASP A 314 14.48 6.29 -2.29
C ASP A 314 15.16 7.60 -1.95
N LYS A 315 15.21 8.49 -2.95
CA LYS A 315 15.81 9.82 -2.84
C LYS A 315 15.04 10.74 -1.91
N HIS A 316 13.74 10.52 -1.78
CA HIS A 316 12.84 11.32 -0.97
C HIS A 316 12.07 10.38 -0.04
N LYS A 317 12.05 10.73 1.25
CA LYS A 317 11.48 9.91 2.32
C LYS A 317 10.75 10.82 3.28
N TYR A 318 9.46 10.57 3.45
CA TYR A 318 8.61 11.31 4.37
C TYR A 318 8.32 10.50 5.63
N TRP A 319 7.94 11.19 6.69
CA TRP A 319 7.37 10.56 7.87
C TRP A 319 5.87 10.40 7.72
N ALA A 320 5.39 9.19 8.01
CA ALA A 320 4.00 8.86 8.22
C ALA A 320 3.79 8.71 9.73
N ASP A 321 3.12 9.67 10.36
CA ASP A 321 2.88 9.66 11.79
C ASP A 321 1.58 8.97 12.12
N SER A 322 1.60 8.11 13.13
CA SER A 322 0.41 7.50 13.73
C SER A 322 0.12 8.21 15.05
N ILE A 323 -0.86 9.11 15.04
CA ILE A 323 -1.34 9.83 16.22
C ILE A 323 -2.42 8.98 16.88
N SER A 324 -2.08 8.34 18.00
CA SER A 324 -2.89 7.24 18.54
C SER A 324 -3.15 7.35 20.04
N GLY A 325 -4.39 7.09 20.44
CA GLY A 325 -4.79 6.86 21.82
C GLY A 325 -5.02 5.37 22.07
N ARG A 326 -4.42 4.83 23.13
CA ARG A 326 -4.66 3.46 23.61
C ARG A 326 -5.72 3.49 24.71
N HIS A 327 -6.71 2.61 24.64
CA HIS A 327 -7.78 2.46 25.63
C HIS A 327 -7.85 1.04 26.15
N VAL A 328 -7.99 0.88 27.46
CA VAL A 328 -8.17 -0.45 28.08
C VAL A 328 -9.59 -0.95 27.83
N LEU A 329 -9.71 -2.17 27.32
CA LEU A 329 -11.00 -2.85 27.10
C LEU A 329 -11.38 -3.70 28.34
N GLY A 330 -12.66 -4.07 28.42
CA GLY A 330 -13.16 -5.03 29.39
C GLY A 330 -13.61 -6.34 28.72
N ASP A 331 -14.23 -7.21 29.51
CA ASP A 331 -14.82 -8.46 29.00
C ASP A 331 -16.07 -8.22 28.14
N ASP A 332 -16.77 -7.09 28.37
CA ASP A 332 -18.05 -6.79 27.73
C ASP A 332 -17.89 -6.62 26.21
N GLU A 333 -16.78 -6.03 25.74
CA GLU A 333 -16.51 -5.85 24.30
C GLU A 333 -16.23 -7.18 23.55
N PHE A 334 -15.87 -8.24 24.28
CA PHE A 334 -15.62 -9.58 23.74
C PHE A 334 -16.84 -10.50 23.89
N ASN A 335 -17.60 -10.34 24.98
CA ASN A 335 -18.78 -11.16 25.28
C ASN A 335 -20.08 -10.61 24.69
N GLY A 336 -20.09 -9.35 24.25
CA GLY A 336 -21.29 -8.66 23.78
C GLY A 336 -21.01 -7.61 22.72
N GLN A 337 -22.07 -6.93 22.30
CA GLN A 337 -21.99 -5.82 21.35
C GLN A 337 -21.60 -4.54 22.08
N ALA A 338 -20.56 -3.88 21.59
CA ALA A 338 -20.15 -2.55 22.02
C ALA A 338 -20.30 -1.55 20.87
N LEU A 339 -20.65 -0.32 21.23
CA LEU A 339 -20.81 0.77 20.27
C LEU A 339 -19.50 1.53 20.10
N PHE A 340 -18.82 1.29 18.97
CA PHE A 340 -17.69 2.06 18.51
C PHE A 340 -18.17 3.21 17.65
N ARG A 341 -17.66 4.41 17.90
CA ARG A 341 -18.10 5.61 17.18
C ARG A 341 -16.93 6.53 16.86
N VAL A 342 -16.91 7.06 15.64
CA VAL A 342 -16.00 8.13 15.23
C VAL A 342 -16.83 9.33 14.80
N GLU A 343 -16.52 10.48 15.37
CA GLU A 343 -16.98 11.78 14.87
C GLU A 343 -15.82 12.48 14.18
N TRP A 344 -16.03 12.89 12.94
CA TRP A 344 -15.00 13.44 12.08
C TRP A 344 -15.55 14.67 11.35
N GLU A 345 -14.96 15.82 11.65
CA GLU A 345 -15.16 17.04 10.87
C GLU A 345 -13.88 17.27 10.06
N PRO A 346 -13.94 17.32 8.72
CA PRO A 346 -12.76 17.39 7.86
C PRO A 346 -12.11 18.78 7.85
N GLY A 347 -10.89 18.85 7.32
CA GLY A 347 -10.25 20.11 6.95
C GLY A 347 -9.46 20.82 8.05
N ALA A 348 -9.20 22.10 7.81
CA ALA A 348 -8.21 22.87 8.57
C ALA A 348 -8.67 23.29 9.98
N GLU A 349 -9.96 23.27 10.26
CA GLU A 349 -10.55 23.62 11.56
C GLU A 349 -11.30 22.45 12.20
N GLY A 350 -11.15 21.26 11.60
CA GLY A 350 -11.86 20.05 11.95
C GLY A 350 -11.31 19.31 13.17
N PHE A 351 -11.81 18.10 13.38
CA PHE A 351 -11.32 17.17 14.39
C PHE A 351 -11.69 15.73 14.03
N VAL A 352 -11.03 14.77 14.69
CA VAL A 352 -11.49 13.38 14.79
C VAL A 352 -11.58 13.02 16.27
N ARG A 353 -12.71 12.43 16.69
CA ARG A 353 -12.93 11.96 18.05
C ARG A 353 -13.54 10.57 18.05
N TRP A 354 -13.02 9.72 18.93
CA TRP A 354 -13.43 8.33 19.09
C TRP A 354 -14.19 8.16 20.38
N TYR A 355 -15.22 7.33 20.34
CA TYR A 355 -16.05 7.01 21.47
C TYR A 355 -16.29 5.50 21.55
N LEU A 356 -16.26 4.97 22.76
CA LEU A 356 -16.67 3.61 23.10
C LEU A 356 -17.85 3.72 24.06
N ASN A 357 -18.99 3.15 23.68
CA ASN A 357 -20.22 3.19 24.48
C ASN A 357 -20.58 4.62 24.93
N SER A 358 -20.48 5.58 24.00
CA SER A 358 -20.71 7.02 24.18
C SER A 358 -19.74 7.75 25.12
N LYS A 359 -18.66 7.11 25.56
CA LYS A 359 -17.59 7.76 26.34
C LYS A 359 -16.42 8.08 25.43
N LEU A 360 -15.86 9.29 25.57
CA LEU A 360 -14.67 9.70 24.82
C LEU A 360 -13.54 8.70 25.07
N VAL A 361 -12.85 8.31 24.00
CA VAL A 361 -11.64 7.48 24.02
C VAL A 361 -10.44 8.34 23.70
N PHE A 362 -10.46 9.01 22.54
CA PHE A 362 -9.36 9.80 22.02
C PHE A 362 -9.89 10.95 21.16
N GLY A 363 -9.11 12.01 20.98
CA GLY A 363 -9.44 13.11 20.09
C GLY A 363 -8.22 13.84 19.56
N VAL A 364 -8.26 14.20 18.28
CA VAL A 364 -7.25 14.99 17.56
C VAL A 364 -7.94 16.19 16.92
N ARG A 365 -7.48 17.39 17.22
CA ARG A 365 -7.97 18.63 16.61
C ARG A 365 -7.05 19.07 15.47
N ALA A 366 -7.59 19.78 14.49
CA ALA A 366 -6.83 20.21 13.33
C ALA A 366 -5.64 21.13 13.68
N ASP A 367 -5.74 21.94 14.73
CA ASP A 367 -4.65 22.80 15.19
C ASP A 367 -3.47 22.01 15.78
N SER A 368 -3.72 20.85 16.39
CA SER A 368 -2.67 19.91 16.82
C SER A 368 -1.78 19.51 15.64
N LEU A 369 -2.38 19.24 14.48
CA LEU A 369 -1.66 18.82 13.27
C LEU A 369 -1.05 20.01 12.53
N ARG A 370 -1.88 21.01 12.21
CA ARG A 370 -1.49 22.16 11.38
C ARG A 370 -0.33 22.95 11.96
N ASN A 371 -0.32 23.14 13.28
CA ASN A 371 0.75 23.90 13.94
C ASN A 371 2.08 23.12 13.97
N LYS A 372 2.03 21.78 13.82
CA LYS A 372 3.21 20.91 13.87
C LYS A 372 3.77 20.62 12.49
N THR A 373 2.93 20.12 11.58
CA THR A 373 3.37 19.63 10.27
C THR A 373 2.64 20.26 9.10
N GLY A 374 1.58 21.02 9.37
CA GLY A 374 0.67 21.53 8.34
C GLY A 374 -0.33 20.49 7.82
N ALA A 375 -0.25 19.23 8.28
CA ALA A 375 -1.23 18.19 7.95
C ALA A 375 -2.65 18.62 8.38
N LEU A 376 -3.63 18.16 7.61
CA LEU A 376 -5.04 18.46 7.81
C LEU A 376 -5.75 17.26 8.43
N ILE A 377 -6.86 17.53 9.12
CA ILE A 377 -7.85 16.48 9.33
C ILE A 377 -8.34 16.04 7.94
N PRO A 378 -8.38 14.73 7.63
CA PRO A 378 -8.62 14.24 6.28
C PRO A 378 -9.81 14.91 5.58
N ASN A 379 -9.65 15.22 4.30
CA ASN A 379 -10.73 15.66 3.41
C ASN A 379 -11.09 14.59 2.34
N GLU A 380 -10.29 13.53 2.26
CA GLU A 380 -10.46 12.46 1.29
C GLU A 380 -11.76 11.70 1.54
N PRO A 381 -12.51 11.27 0.49
CA PRO A 381 -13.55 10.27 0.67
C PRO A 381 -12.91 8.95 1.11
N MET A 382 -13.36 8.40 2.23
CA MET A 382 -12.77 7.21 2.83
C MET A 382 -13.71 6.01 2.72
N GLN A 383 -13.13 4.84 2.42
CA GLN A 383 -13.81 3.55 2.42
C GLN A 383 -13.80 2.96 3.84
N ILE A 384 -14.70 2.02 4.12
CA ILE A 384 -14.75 1.25 5.37
C ILE A 384 -14.07 -0.09 5.16
N ILE A 385 -13.25 -0.51 6.11
CA ILE A 385 -12.54 -1.79 6.10
C ILE A 385 -12.76 -2.48 7.46
N LEU A 386 -13.10 -3.77 7.40
CA LEU A 386 -13.31 -4.63 8.55
C LEU A 386 -12.48 -5.90 8.34
N ASN A 387 -11.64 -6.28 9.30
CA ASN A 387 -10.87 -7.51 9.18
C ASN A 387 -10.51 -8.11 10.54
N ILE A 388 -10.13 -9.38 10.51
CA ILE A 388 -9.40 -10.02 11.60
C ILE A 388 -8.04 -10.41 11.05
N ALA A 389 -7.00 -9.66 11.38
CA ALA A 389 -5.64 -10.03 11.03
C ALA A 389 -5.04 -11.00 12.06
N MET A 390 -3.98 -11.68 11.64
CA MET A 390 -3.12 -12.50 12.48
C MET A 390 -1.68 -12.25 12.05
N ASN A 391 -0.83 -11.83 12.97
CA ASN A 391 0.52 -11.38 12.70
C ASN A 391 1.48 -11.83 13.82
N ASN A 392 2.72 -12.18 13.48
CA ASN A 392 3.72 -12.64 14.44
C ASN A 392 4.44 -11.52 15.23
N PHE A 393 4.16 -10.25 14.95
CA PHE A 393 4.75 -9.08 15.63
C PHE A 393 3.71 -8.23 16.39
N TRP A 394 2.53 -8.01 15.79
CA TRP A 394 1.53 -7.07 16.32
C TRP A 394 0.42 -7.78 17.07
N ALA A 395 -0.12 -8.84 16.46
CA ALA A 395 -1.07 -9.74 17.08
C ALA A 395 -0.36 -10.79 17.95
N GLN A 396 0.86 -10.50 18.44
CA GLN A 396 1.70 -11.31 19.32
C GLN A 396 2.78 -10.41 19.97
N PRO A 397 2.81 -10.16 21.28
CA PRO A 397 4.02 -9.56 21.86
C PRO A 397 4.65 -10.32 23.05
N GLN A 398 5.97 -10.54 22.88
CA GLN A 398 7.09 -10.77 23.83
C GLN A 398 7.41 -12.18 24.37
N PRO A 399 8.72 -12.51 24.35
CA PRO A 399 9.21 -13.66 23.62
C PRO A 399 8.63 -14.89 24.29
N CYS A 400 7.97 -15.72 23.48
CA CYS A 400 8.09 -17.15 23.68
C CYS A 400 9.46 -17.44 24.33
N ASP A 401 9.46 -18.01 25.53
CA ASP A 401 10.69 -18.10 26.32
C ASP A 401 11.67 -18.98 25.57
N THR A 402 12.66 -18.35 24.93
CA THR A 402 13.63 -19.03 24.09
C THR A 402 14.52 -19.97 24.89
N ALA A 403 14.58 -19.82 26.22
CA ALA A 403 15.26 -20.74 27.10
C ALA A 403 14.50 -22.07 27.25
N THR A 404 13.18 -22.07 27.10
CA THR A 404 12.32 -23.25 27.31
C THR A 404 11.58 -23.72 26.06
N CYS A 405 11.56 -22.91 24.99
CA CYS A 405 10.87 -23.22 23.74
C CYS A 405 11.77 -22.95 22.53
N GLY A 406 12.19 -24.01 21.83
CA GLY A 406 12.98 -23.90 20.59
C GLY A 406 12.18 -23.44 19.37
N ALA A 407 10.84 -23.41 19.47
CA ALA A 407 9.95 -23.06 18.36
C ALA A 407 9.60 -21.57 18.27
N CYS A 408 10.11 -20.75 19.21
CA CYS A 408 9.88 -19.31 19.22
C CYS A 408 10.24 -18.70 17.87
N PHE A 409 9.30 -17.95 17.28
CA PHE A 409 9.44 -17.30 15.98
C PHE A 409 9.68 -18.24 14.78
N ALA A 410 9.96 -19.52 15.01
CA ALA A 410 10.22 -20.54 14.00
C ALA A 410 8.94 -21.29 13.57
N CYS A 411 7.99 -21.47 14.50
CA CYS A 411 6.74 -22.15 14.18
C CYS A 411 5.52 -21.57 14.90
N LEU A 412 4.51 -21.23 14.11
CA LEU A 412 3.24 -20.66 14.57
C LEU A 412 2.03 -21.46 14.03
N ASP A 413 2.18 -22.76 13.84
CA ASP A 413 1.12 -23.68 13.41
C ASP A 413 0.41 -24.30 14.63
N CYS A 414 -0.85 -23.93 14.85
CA CYS A 414 -1.67 -24.43 15.95
C CYS A 414 -1.88 -25.94 15.95
N LYS A 415 -1.72 -26.60 14.79
CA LYS A 415 -1.86 -28.06 14.66
C LYS A 415 -0.55 -28.80 14.92
N ASN A 416 0.58 -28.10 14.95
CA ASN A 416 1.87 -28.73 15.17
C ASN A 416 2.19 -28.76 16.69
N PRO A 417 2.38 -29.95 17.28
CA PRO A 417 2.67 -30.09 18.71
C PRO A 417 3.98 -29.40 19.13
N ASP A 418 4.95 -29.27 18.23
CA ASP A 418 6.24 -28.64 18.54
C ASP A 418 6.12 -27.13 18.72
N CYS A 419 5.03 -26.53 18.22
CA CYS A 419 4.84 -25.08 18.17
C CYS A 419 4.06 -24.57 19.37
N GLN A 420 3.47 -25.45 20.17
CA GLN A 420 2.52 -25.09 21.24
C GLN A 420 3.12 -24.20 22.32
N CYS A 421 4.42 -24.32 22.58
CA CYS A 421 5.12 -23.46 23.53
C CYS A 421 5.30 -22.02 23.03
N ALA A 422 5.23 -21.79 21.70
CA ALA A 422 5.33 -20.48 21.08
C ALA A 422 3.98 -19.82 20.80
N LEU A 423 2.88 -20.57 20.94
CA LEU A 423 1.56 -20.09 20.60
C LEU A 423 0.88 -19.38 21.78
N PRO A 424 0.13 -18.31 21.50
CA PRO A 424 -0.68 -17.68 22.51
C PRO A 424 -1.92 -18.49 22.87
N PRO A 425 -2.59 -18.16 23.99
CA PRO A 425 -3.70 -18.94 24.53
C PRO A 425 -4.75 -19.34 23.49
N LEU A 426 -5.21 -18.39 22.65
CA LEU A 426 -6.23 -18.64 21.62
C LEU A 426 -5.79 -19.70 20.60
N LEU A 427 -4.51 -19.69 20.23
CA LEU A 427 -3.96 -20.54 19.18
C LEU A 427 -3.44 -21.89 19.70
N LYS A 428 -3.31 -22.08 21.02
CA LYS A 428 -2.89 -23.38 21.56
C LYS A 428 -3.87 -24.47 21.16
N ASN A 429 -3.36 -25.50 20.50
CA ASN A 429 -4.10 -26.63 19.94
C ASN A 429 -5.28 -26.22 19.02
N CYS A 430 -5.22 -25.01 18.47
CA CYS A 430 -6.32 -24.37 17.73
C CYS A 430 -7.63 -24.23 18.55
N ALA A 431 -7.57 -24.28 19.89
CA ALA A 431 -8.75 -24.43 20.74
C ALA A 431 -9.71 -23.24 20.67
N GLY A 432 -9.19 -22.03 20.46
CA GLY A 432 -9.99 -20.82 20.29
C GLY A 432 -10.43 -20.54 18.85
N LEU A 433 -10.23 -21.48 17.91
CA LEU A 433 -10.64 -21.32 16.51
C LEU A 433 -11.78 -22.31 16.16
N PRO A 434 -12.80 -21.89 15.39
CA PRO A 434 -12.96 -20.56 14.81
C PRO A 434 -13.32 -19.47 15.84
N ALA A 435 -12.78 -18.27 15.63
CA ALA A 435 -13.12 -17.09 16.41
C ALA A 435 -13.85 -16.08 15.53
N GLU A 436 -14.93 -15.47 16.04
CA GLU A 436 -15.86 -14.67 15.26
C GLU A 436 -15.90 -13.21 15.73
N MET A 437 -15.64 -12.26 14.84
CA MET A 437 -16.01 -10.85 15.04
C MET A 437 -17.40 -10.65 14.46
N LYS A 438 -18.32 -10.09 15.25
CA LYS A 438 -19.73 -9.95 14.86
C LYS A 438 -20.14 -8.49 14.85
N ILE A 439 -20.62 -8.01 13.71
CA ILE A 439 -21.06 -6.64 13.51
C ILE A 439 -22.57 -6.64 13.36
N ASP A 440 -23.26 -5.97 14.28
CA ASP A 440 -24.72 -5.85 14.29
C ASP A 440 -25.18 -4.82 13.24
N PHE A 441 -24.55 -3.65 13.22
CA PHE A 441 -24.83 -2.64 12.20
C PHE A 441 -23.64 -1.74 11.94
N ILE A 442 -23.68 -1.11 10.77
CA ILE A 442 -22.87 0.06 10.43
C ILE A 442 -23.80 1.18 10.01
N ARG A 443 -23.64 2.36 10.59
CA ARG A 443 -24.44 3.55 10.28
C ARG A 443 -23.54 4.76 10.11
N VAL A 444 -23.79 5.54 9.07
CA VAL A 444 -23.09 6.80 8.80
C VAL A 444 -24.11 7.93 8.77
N PHE A 445 -23.84 8.98 9.54
CA PHE A 445 -24.68 10.15 9.68
C PHE A 445 -23.91 11.40 9.28
N GLN A 446 -24.60 12.36 8.66
CA GLN A 446 -24.01 13.61 8.24
C GLN A 446 -24.89 14.78 8.68
N ASP A 447 -24.25 15.88 9.01
CA ASP A 447 -24.92 17.16 9.22
C ASP A 447 -25.46 17.69 7.89
N PRO A 448 -26.80 17.81 7.71
CA PRO A 448 -27.38 18.31 6.46
C PRO A 448 -26.99 19.76 6.12
N GLY A 449 -26.47 20.51 7.10
CA GLY A 449 -26.01 21.88 6.93
C GLY A 449 -24.51 22.02 6.67
N ASN A 450 -23.73 20.94 6.66
CA ASN A 450 -22.29 20.97 6.36
C ASN A 450 -22.03 20.41 4.95
N ASP A 451 -21.54 21.25 4.04
CA ASP A 451 -21.26 20.90 2.64
C ASP A 451 -19.94 20.12 2.45
N GLN A 452 -19.09 20.07 3.47
CA GLN A 452 -17.89 19.23 3.49
C GLN A 452 -18.22 17.76 3.74
N HIS A 453 -19.41 17.48 4.25
CA HIS A 453 -19.92 16.13 4.41
C HIS A 453 -20.48 15.59 3.11
N THR A 454 -19.94 14.46 2.65
CA THR A 454 -20.48 13.77 1.47
C THR A 454 -20.57 12.27 1.62
N LEU A 455 -21.55 11.71 0.93
CA LEU A 455 -21.65 10.28 0.65
C LEU A 455 -21.28 10.04 -0.82
N GLY A 456 -20.21 9.29 -1.04
CA GLY A 456 -19.70 8.96 -2.38
C GLY A 456 -18.19 8.81 -2.40
N CYS A 457 -17.71 7.99 -3.33
CA CYS A 457 -16.28 7.68 -3.47
C CYS A 457 -15.50 8.70 -4.31
N SER A 458 -16.19 9.56 -5.06
CA SER A 458 -15.59 10.56 -5.94
C SER A 458 -16.43 11.85 -5.94
N PRO A 459 -16.57 12.55 -4.79
CA PRO A 459 -17.29 13.81 -4.73
C PRO A 459 -16.63 14.87 -5.62
N ASP A 460 -17.42 15.83 -6.11
CA ASP A 460 -16.95 16.88 -7.04
C ASP A 460 -15.74 17.67 -6.51
N TYR A 461 -15.64 17.83 -5.19
CA TYR A 461 -14.53 18.55 -4.57
C TYR A 461 -13.27 17.71 -4.34
N TYR A 462 -13.39 16.39 -4.15
CA TYR A 462 -12.29 15.42 -3.99
C TYR A 462 -12.51 14.20 -4.89
N PRO A 463 -12.46 14.37 -6.22
CA PRO A 463 -12.72 13.27 -7.16
C PRO A 463 -11.63 12.20 -7.07
N THR A 464 -11.98 10.94 -7.32
CA THR A 464 -11.04 9.80 -7.38
C THR A 464 -11.26 8.91 -8.60
N GLU A 465 -12.48 8.92 -9.17
CA GLU A 465 -12.90 7.95 -10.19
C GLU A 465 -11.98 7.97 -11.42
N GLY A 466 -11.69 9.16 -11.94
CA GLY A 466 -10.83 9.31 -13.11
C GLY A 466 -9.39 8.84 -12.85
N TYR A 467 -8.85 9.08 -11.65
CA TYR A 467 -7.50 8.66 -11.27
C TYR A 467 -7.41 7.14 -11.16
N ILE A 468 -8.35 6.52 -10.45
CA ILE A 468 -8.43 5.06 -10.34
C ILE A 468 -8.62 4.44 -11.72
N ALA A 469 -9.45 5.04 -12.58
CA ALA A 469 -9.71 4.56 -13.93
C ALA A 469 -8.48 4.68 -14.86
N ALA A 470 -7.67 5.72 -14.70
CA ALA A 470 -6.41 5.90 -15.42
C ALA A 470 -5.31 4.93 -14.93
N ASN A 471 -5.37 4.54 -13.64
CA ASN A 471 -4.35 3.74 -12.96
C ASN A 471 -4.80 2.32 -12.59
N LYS A 472 -5.77 1.74 -13.31
CA LYS A 472 -6.39 0.43 -13.00
C LYS A 472 -5.41 -0.71 -12.78
N ASP A 473 -4.24 -0.65 -13.39
CA ASP A 473 -3.17 -1.65 -13.22
C ASP A 473 -2.63 -1.72 -11.78
N LEU A 474 -2.71 -0.63 -11.01
CA LEU A 474 -2.28 -0.57 -9.62
C LEU A 474 -3.29 -1.21 -8.65
N TYR A 475 -4.56 -1.25 -9.02
CA TYR A 475 -5.68 -1.66 -8.16
C TYR A 475 -6.14 -3.10 -8.41
N ARG A 476 -5.40 -3.89 -9.18
CA ARG A 476 -5.74 -5.28 -9.50
C ARG A 476 -4.58 -6.21 -9.18
N ASP A 477 -4.89 -7.47 -8.93
CA ASP A 477 -3.86 -8.46 -8.62
C ASP A 477 -2.89 -8.55 -9.80
N TRP A 478 -1.60 -8.61 -9.48
CA TRP A 478 -0.58 -8.75 -10.51
C TRP A 478 -0.79 -10.08 -11.24
N ALA A 479 -0.99 -9.99 -12.55
CA ALA A 479 -0.97 -11.14 -13.44
C ALA A 479 0.23 -11.00 -14.38
N PRO A 480 1.00 -12.07 -14.64
CA PRO A 480 2.04 -12.01 -15.65
C PRO A 480 1.40 -11.58 -16.96
N ARG A 481 1.91 -10.51 -17.57
CA ARG A 481 1.52 -10.14 -18.94
C ARG A 481 1.82 -11.33 -19.83
N ARG A 482 0.80 -12.14 -20.14
CA ARG A 482 0.89 -13.09 -21.24
C ARG A 482 1.13 -12.23 -22.46
N ARG A 483 2.38 -12.19 -22.96
CA ARG A 483 2.59 -11.74 -24.33
C ARG A 483 1.61 -12.56 -25.15
N PRO A 484 0.73 -11.94 -25.97
CA PRO A 484 -0.11 -12.73 -26.86
C PRO A 484 0.83 -13.72 -27.55
N PRO A 485 0.47 -15.01 -27.64
CA PRO A 485 1.33 -15.97 -28.31
C PRO A 485 1.74 -15.34 -29.62
N LEU A 486 3.06 -15.23 -29.87
CA LEU A 486 3.56 -14.71 -31.14
C LEU A 486 2.79 -15.48 -32.19
N ASN A 487 1.89 -14.80 -32.90
CA ASN A 487 1.05 -15.47 -33.85
C ASN A 487 2.00 -15.87 -34.97
N VAL A 488 2.40 -17.14 -34.94
CA VAL A 488 3.45 -17.70 -35.79
C VAL A 488 3.16 -17.37 -37.26
N PHE A 489 1.87 -17.28 -37.61
CA PHE A 489 1.41 -16.83 -38.90
C PHE A 489 1.94 -15.43 -39.29
N PHE A 490 1.83 -14.42 -38.42
CA PHE A 490 2.30 -13.06 -38.72
C PHE A 490 3.82 -12.97 -38.78
N VAL A 491 4.53 -13.74 -37.96
CA VAL A 491 6.00 -13.80 -38.00
C VAL A 491 6.45 -14.43 -39.32
N VAL A 492 5.88 -15.57 -39.69
CA VAL A 492 6.18 -16.26 -40.95
C VAL A 492 5.81 -15.38 -42.14
N LEU A 493 4.64 -14.74 -42.12
CA LEU A 493 4.20 -13.83 -43.18
C LEU A 493 5.15 -12.64 -43.35
N TYR A 494 5.59 -12.03 -42.24
CA TYR A 494 6.57 -10.94 -42.27
C TYR A 494 7.89 -11.38 -42.89
N TRP A 495 8.42 -12.55 -42.50
CA TRP A 495 9.65 -13.10 -43.07
C TRP A 495 9.49 -13.48 -44.56
N CYS A 496 8.34 -14.00 -44.97
CA CYS A 496 8.04 -14.25 -46.39
C CYS A 496 8.00 -12.95 -47.21
N ILE A 497 7.33 -11.91 -46.71
CA ILE A 497 7.27 -10.60 -47.36
C ILE A 497 8.68 -10.00 -47.44
N PHE A 498 9.45 -10.05 -46.35
CA PHE A 498 10.82 -9.57 -46.32
C PHE A 498 11.71 -10.30 -47.34
N ALA A 499 11.59 -11.63 -47.44
CA ALA A 499 12.33 -12.42 -48.44
C ALA A 499 11.96 -12.04 -49.87
N VAL A 500 10.67 -11.84 -50.18
CA VAL A 500 10.21 -11.40 -51.50
C VAL A 500 10.75 -10.01 -51.84
N VAL A 501 10.72 -9.07 -50.88
CA VAL A 501 11.28 -7.73 -51.06
C VAL A 501 12.78 -7.80 -51.31
N CYS A 502 13.53 -8.60 -50.54
CA CYS A 502 14.96 -8.79 -50.76
C CYS A 502 15.27 -9.38 -52.14
N ILE A 503 14.51 -10.40 -52.59
CA ILE A 503 14.67 -10.98 -53.93
C ILE A 503 14.39 -9.93 -55.00
N PHE A 504 13.33 -9.13 -54.84
CA PHE A 504 12.98 -8.08 -55.80
C PHE A 504 14.05 -6.98 -55.87
N VAL A 505 14.57 -6.54 -54.73
CA VAL A 505 15.65 -5.55 -54.65
C VAL A 505 16.94 -6.10 -55.26
N CYS A 506 17.29 -7.37 -55.02
CA CYS A 506 18.45 -8.01 -55.65
C CYS A 506 18.29 -8.17 -57.17
N ALA A 507 17.09 -8.53 -57.65
CA ALA A 507 16.81 -8.70 -59.07
C ALA A 507 16.83 -7.35 -59.83
N VAL A 508 16.23 -6.30 -59.26
CA VAL A 508 16.18 -4.97 -59.86
C VAL A 508 17.53 -4.23 -59.71
N GLY A 509 18.18 -4.35 -58.55
CA GLY A 509 19.49 -3.75 -58.28
C GLY A 509 20.63 -4.43 -59.07
N GLY A 510 20.58 -5.76 -59.22
CA GLY A 510 21.54 -6.52 -60.03
C GLY A 510 21.47 -6.17 -61.52
N ALA A 511 20.25 -5.96 -62.06
CA ALA A 511 20.06 -5.56 -63.45
C ALA A 511 20.57 -4.14 -63.75
N TYR A 512 20.51 -3.22 -62.77
CA TYR A 512 21.02 -1.86 -62.93
C TYR A 512 22.54 -1.77 -62.81
N ALA A 513 23.15 -2.55 -61.92
CA ALA A 513 24.61 -2.57 -61.75
C ALA A 513 25.35 -3.21 -62.93
N PHE A 514 24.79 -4.25 -63.55
CA PHE A 514 25.43 -4.96 -64.66
C PHE A 514 25.45 -4.13 -65.97
N ARG A 515 24.46 -3.25 -66.18
CA ARG A 515 24.41 -2.35 -67.35
C ARG A 515 25.39 -1.18 -67.26
N SER A 516 25.73 -0.73 -66.05
CA SER A 516 26.67 0.37 -65.80
C SER A 516 28.14 -0.06 -65.78
N LEU A 517 28.44 -1.34 -65.52
CA LEU A 517 29.81 -1.85 -65.42
C LEU A 517 30.41 -2.29 -66.76
N CYS A 518 29.58 -2.54 -67.78
CA CYS A 518 30.03 -3.05 -69.08
C CYS A 518 30.16 -1.97 -70.18
N SER A 519 29.86 -0.69 -69.93
CA SER A 519 29.99 0.36 -70.96
C SER A 519 31.33 1.12 -70.94
N ASP A 520 32.13 1.03 -69.87
CA ASP A 520 33.20 2.00 -69.61
C ASP A 520 34.61 1.40 -69.35
N TYR A 521 34.96 0.25 -69.93
CA TYR A 521 36.35 -0.25 -69.87
C TYR A 521 36.88 -0.77 -71.21
N ASP A 522 37.47 0.14 -71.99
CA ASP A 522 38.57 -0.17 -72.91
C ASP A 522 39.87 -0.28 -72.12
N TRP A 523 40.51 -1.46 -72.07
CA TRP A 523 41.97 -1.48 -71.85
C TRP A 523 42.72 -2.73 -72.35
N VAL A 524 43.95 -2.43 -72.79
CA VAL A 524 44.92 -3.13 -73.64
C VAL A 524 45.75 -4.19 -72.88
N PRO A 525 46.17 -5.32 -73.50
CA PRO A 525 46.96 -6.36 -72.82
C PRO A 525 48.43 -5.96 -72.65
N GLY A 526 48.99 -6.07 -71.44
CA GLY A 526 50.46 -6.11 -71.25
C GLY A 526 51.09 -5.24 -70.15
N GLN A 527 50.33 -4.52 -69.32
CA GLN A 527 50.90 -3.83 -68.15
C GLN A 527 50.12 -4.13 -66.86
N GLN A 528 50.82 -4.54 -65.80
CA GLN A 528 50.24 -4.75 -64.47
C GLN A 528 50.18 -3.43 -63.67
N PRO A 529 49.02 -3.04 -63.11
CA PRO A 529 48.94 -1.92 -62.18
C PRO A 529 49.34 -2.29 -60.76
N LYS A 530 50.16 -1.43 -60.15
CA LYS A 530 50.59 -1.48 -58.75
C LYS A 530 49.45 -1.06 -57.81
N SER A 531 49.01 -2.00 -56.97
CA SER A 531 48.21 -1.85 -55.75
C SER A 531 46.70 -1.47 -55.88
N PRO A 532 45.80 -2.07 -55.08
CA PRO A 532 44.33 -2.05 -55.30
C PRO A 532 43.62 -0.84 -54.65
N MET A 533 44.36 0.20 -54.25
CA MET A 533 43.85 1.20 -53.30
C MET A 533 43.23 2.47 -53.92
N ARG A 534 43.02 2.51 -55.25
CA ARG A 534 42.34 3.64 -55.92
C ARG A 534 40.92 3.35 -56.41
N PHE A 535 40.45 2.10 -56.37
CA PHE A 535 39.08 1.75 -56.77
C PHE A 535 38.05 1.98 -55.65
N SER A 536 38.43 1.79 -54.37
CA SER A 536 37.50 1.96 -53.24
C SER A 536 37.17 3.41 -52.91
N ARG A 537 38.06 4.37 -53.24
CA ARG A 537 37.84 5.80 -52.93
C ARG A 537 36.91 6.51 -53.89
N GLN A 538 36.78 6.07 -55.14
CA GLN A 538 35.80 6.64 -56.09
C GLN A 538 34.39 6.06 -55.91
N LEU A 539 34.26 4.83 -55.40
CA LEU A 539 32.95 4.21 -55.11
C LEU A 539 32.32 4.79 -53.82
N SER A 540 33.15 5.08 -52.80
CA SER A 540 32.70 5.73 -51.55
C SER A 540 32.16 7.14 -51.79
N GLY A 541 32.80 7.93 -52.65
CA GLY A 541 32.39 9.32 -52.90
C GLY A 541 31.10 9.50 -53.70
N ARG A 542 30.61 8.46 -54.39
CA ARG A 542 29.34 8.50 -55.15
C ARG A 542 28.12 7.98 -54.37
N LEU A 543 28.34 7.21 -53.31
CA LEU A 543 27.25 6.70 -52.45
C LEU A 543 26.81 7.71 -51.38
N ASP A 544 27.68 8.65 -50.99
CA ASP A 544 27.34 9.76 -50.07
C ASP A 544 26.44 10.84 -50.73
N ALA A 545 26.34 10.87 -52.07
CA ALA A 545 25.53 11.85 -52.79
C ALA A 545 24.01 11.53 -52.81
N PHE A 546 23.59 10.36 -52.32
CA PHE A 546 22.19 9.91 -52.36
C PHE A 546 21.40 10.05 -51.05
N GLY A 547 21.97 10.65 -49.99
CA GLY A 547 21.18 11.23 -48.90
C GLY A 547 20.31 10.25 -48.07
N TRP A 548 20.71 8.99 -47.94
CA TRP A 548 20.10 8.06 -46.98
C TRP A 548 21.05 7.91 -45.79
N PHE A 549 20.55 8.18 -44.58
CA PHE A 549 21.23 8.24 -43.28
C PHE A 549 21.80 9.62 -42.87
N GLN A 550 20.92 10.48 -42.35
CA GLN A 550 21.30 11.42 -41.30
C GLN A 550 21.08 10.80 -39.91
N SER A 551 22.10 10.99 -39.08
CA SER A 551 22.41 10.37 -37.80
C SER A 551 21.52 10.80 -36.63
N SER A 552 21.32 9.89 -35.66
CA SER A 552 21.60 10.26 -34.26
C SER A 552 22.99 9.72 -33.90
N ARG A 553 23.89 10.66 -33.58
CA ARG A 553 25.17 10.38 -32.95
C ARG A 553 24.89 10.00 -31.50
N ASP A 554 25.34 8.83 -31.07
CA ASP A 554 26.20 8.76 -29.90
C ASP A 554 27.09 7.52 -29.93
N ARG A 555 28.35 7.76 -29.55
CA ARG A 555 29.50 6.88 -29.73
C ARG A 555 29.57 5.90 -28.57
N HIS A 556 29.55 4.60 -28.88
CA HIS A 556 30.50 3.58 -28.39
C HIS A 556 30.01 2.18 -28.80
N ASN A 557 30.41 1.74 -29.99
CA ASN A 557 30.96 0.39 -30.16
C ASN A 557 31.58 0.27 -31.55
N SER A 558 32.83 -0.14 -31.56
CA SER A 558 33.61 -0.50 -32.73
C SER A 558 33.09 -1.83 -33.29
N ASP A 559 32.36 -1.79 -34.40
CA ASP A 559 32.26 -2.90 -35.35
C ASP A 559 31.99 -2.33 -36.74
N GLY A 560 32.97 -2.50 -37.63
CA GLY A 560 32.90 -2.07 -39.03
C GLY A 560 31.94 -2.92 -39.89
N PRO A 561 31.81 -2.59 -41.19
CA PRO A 561 30.72 -3.05 -42.07
C PRO A 561 30.76 -4.54 -42.46
N TYR A 562 31.59 -5.37 -41.82
CA TYR A 562 31.68 -6.81 -42.04
C TYR A 562 30.99 -7.66 -40.94
N GLY A 563 30.47 -7.05 -39.87
CA GLY A 563 29.75 -7.76 -38.80
C GLY A 563 28.33 -8.24 -39.16
N ALA A 564 27.78 -7.80 -40.29
CA ALA A 564 26.42 -8.13 -40.71
C ALA A 564 26.29 -9.45 -41.50
N LEU A 565 27.38 -9.96 -42.10
CA LEU A 565 27.34 -11.25 -42.83
C LEU A 565 27.55 -12.47 -41.91
N GLY A 566 28.21 -12.31 -40.77
CA GLY A 566 28.50 -13.40 -39.83
C GLY A 566 27.31 -13.86 -38.97
N ARG A 567 26.21 -13.10 -38.94
CA ARG A 567 25.00 -13.46 -38.16
C ARG A 567 23.96 -14.27 -38.94
N CYS A 568 24.17 -14.50 -40.24
CA CYS A 568 23.27 -15.29 -41.10
C CYS A 568 23.64 -16.78 -41.17
N LEU A 569 24.81 -17.19 -40.71
CA LEU A 569 25.26 -18.59 -40.74
C LEU A 569 25.66 -19.01 -39.32
N GLY A 570 24.68 -19.47 -38.55
CA GLY A 570 24.83 -19.81 -37.15
C GLY A 570 25.91 -20.87 -36.91
N PHE A 571 27.09 -20.42 -36.51
CA PHE A 571 28.14 -21.17 -35.82
C PHE A 571 29.00 -20.16 -35.07
N TYR A 572 28.89 -20.09 -33.75
CA TYR A 572 30.03 -20.03 -32.83
C TYR A 572 29.53 -20.07 -31.38
N ARG A 573 29.94 -21.15 -30.70
CA ARG A 573 30.01 -21.26 -29.25
C ARG A 573 31.39 -20.72 -28.88
N SER A 574 31.48 -19.61 -28.17
CA SER A 574 32.73 -19.19 -27.53
C SER A 574 32.48 -18.95 -26.05
N GLU A 575 32.97 -19.87 -25.24
CA GLU A 575 33.31 -19.60 -23.85
C GLU A 575 34.31 -18.45 -23.81
N SER A 576 34.05 -17.44 -22.98
CA SER A 576 35.05 -16.46 -22.59
C SER A 576 34.86 -16.19 -21.10
N TYR A 577 35.61 -16.94 -20.31
CA TYR A 577 35.96 -16.58 -18.95
C TYR A 577 36.50 -15.15 -18.95
N THR A 578 35.86 -14.25 -18.19
CA THR A 578 36.55 -13.08 -17.66
C THR A 578 36.27 -13.01 -16.17
N ARG A 579 37.32 -13.36 -15.43
CA ARG A 579 37.48 -13.34 -13.99
C ARG A 579 37.46 -11.87 -13.55
N TYR A 580 36.48 -11.44 -12.77
CA TYR A 580 36.62 -10.27 -11.91
C TYR A 580 36.55 -10.73 -10.46
N SER A 581 37.57 -10.33 -9.74
CA SER A 581 37.95 -10.72 -8.39
C SER A 581 36.93 -10.29 -7.35
N TYR A 582 36.60 -11.25 -6.47
CA TYR A 582 36.11 -10.97 -5.13
C TYR A 582 37.14 -10.14 -4.35
N SER A 583 36.66 -9.09 -3.70
CA SER A 583 37.28 -8.53 -2.49
C SER A 583 36.17 -8.34 -1.47
N HIS A 584 36.20 -9.18 -0.44
CA HIS A 584 35.62 -8.86 0.86
C HIS A 584 36.30 -7.60 1.41
N TYR A 585 35.53 -6.65 1.92
CA TYR A 585 35.86 -5.88 3.13
C TYR A 585 34.54 -5.30 3.69
N GLY A 586 34.31 -5.52 4.98
CA GLY A 586 33.28 -4.82 5.74
C GLY A 586 33.70 -3.37 6.02
N ALA A 587 32.69 -2.52 6.20
CA ALA A 587 32.74 -1.20 6.83
C ALA A 587 31.31 -0.99 7.37
N VAL A 588 31.08 -1.11 8.69
CA VAL A 588 31.08 -0.03 9.70
C VAL A 588 30.19 1.15 9.25
N PRO A 589 29.12 1.51 9.99
CA PRO A 589 28.33 2.69 9.69
C PRO A 589 29.14 3.97 9.97
N GLU A 590 29.15 4.88 8.99
CA GLU A 590 29.63 6.25 9.16
C GLU A 590 28.55 7.07 9.89
N ASP A 591 28.91 7.56 11.08
CA ASP A 591 28.23 8.66 11.78
C ASP A 591 28.58 9.97 11.07
N ASP A 592 27.61 10.61 10.42
CA ASP A 592 27.74 11.99 9.94
C ASP A 592 27.28 12.96 11.05
N ASP A 593 28.22 13.36 11.91
CA ASP A 593 28.11 14.48 12.84
C ASP A 593 28.78 15.72 12.21
N ASP A 594 27.98 16.56 11.56
CA ASP A 594 28.44 17.82 10.94
C ASP A 594 28.38 18.95 11.99
N SER A 595 29.49 19.17 12.70
CA SER A 595 29.75 20.42 13.41
C SER A 595 31.22 20.86 13.27
N PRO A 596 31.50 22.13 12.91
CA PRO A 596 32.87 22.56 12.58
C PRO A 596 33.70 22.84 13.84
N ARG A 597 34.86 22.18 13.97
CA ARG A 597 35.90 22.50 14.97
C ARG A 597 36.99 23.41 14.40
N MET A 598 37.29 24.47 15.15
CA MET A 598 38.48 25.31 15.03
C MET A 598 39.72 24.62 15.61
N ASP A 599 40.87 24.95 15.00
CA ASP A 599 42.23 24.44 15.23
C ASP A 599 42.84 24.71 16.62
N SER A 600 43.68 23.77 17.10
CA SER A 600 45.09 23.96 17.57
C SER A 600 45.52 23.05 18.75
N PRO A 601 46.84 22.73 18.93
CA PRO A 601 47.28 21.37 19.27
C PRO A 601 48.06 21.16 20.60
N GLY A 602 47.95 19.93 21.16
CA GLY A 602 48.96 19.13 21.91
C GLY A 602 49.51 19.65 23.27
N PRO A 603 50.26 18.83 24.07
CA PRO A 603 50.75 17.47 23.83
C PRO A 603 50.62 16.44 24.99
N HIS A 604 50.81 15.17 24.63
CA HIS A 604 51.39 14.00 25.34
C HIS A 604 51.46 13.94 26.88
N LEU A 605 51.09 12.77 27.45
CA LEU A 605 51.95 11.95 28.31
C LEU A 605 51.41 10.50 28.48
N SER A 606 52.34 9.57 28.51
CA SER A 606 52.22 8.11 28.57
C SER A 606 52.11 7.57 30.00
N GLY A 607 51.53 6.37 30.17
CA GLY A 607 51.56 5.64 31.44
C GLY A 607 50.92 4.25 31.37
N THR A 608 51.73 3.23 31.13
CA THR A 608 51.41 1.80 31.26
C THR A 608 51.40 1.35 32.72
N TYR A 609 50.42 0.53 33.14
CA TYR A 609 50.62 -0.51 34.18
C TYR A 609 49.60 -1.65 34.03
N GLN A 610 50.11 -2.88 34.00
CA GLN A 610 49.36 -4.15 34.07
C GLN A 610 49.12 -4.56 35.53
N GLY A 611 48.01 -5.26 35.81
CA GLY A 611 48.00 -6.30 36.85
C GLY A 611 46.76 -6.43 37.74
N ALA A 612 45.90 -7.40 37.37
CA ALA A 612 45.16 -8.34 38.24
C ALA A 612 43.92 -7.89 39.06
N ARG A 613 42.76 -8.37 38.55
CA ARG A 613 41.68 -9.13 39.21
C ARG A 613 41.17 -8.68 40.58
N HIS A 614 39.95 -8.11 40.57
CA HIS A 614 38.81 -8.65 41.33
C HIS A 614 37.51 -8.20 40.64
N SER A 615 36.69 -9.17 40.23
CA SER A 615 35.40 -8.96 39.57
C SER A 615 34.34 -8.55 40.61
N VAL A 616 33.89 -7.30 40.54
CA VAL A 616 32.58 -6.88 41.03
C VAL A 616 31.72 -6.74 39.78
N ALA A 617 30.85 -7.71 39.54
CA ALA A 617 29.86 -7.63 38.46
C ALA A 617 28.78 -6.65 38.90
N ASP A 618 28.73 -5.50 38.24
CA ASP A 618 27.72 -4.46 38.39
C ASP A 618 26.49 -4.86 37.55
N GLU A 619 25.31 -4.84 38.17
CA GLU A 619 24.01 -5.17 37.59
C GLU A 619 23.47 -4.00 36.75
N ARG A 620 24.15 -3.68 35.64
CA ARG A 620 23.62 -2.81 34.60
C ARG A 620 23.99 -3.39 33.25
N ASP A 621 23.00 -4.03 32.62
CA ASP A 621 22.83 -4.24 31.17
C ASP A 621 22.00 -5.50 30.92
N ARG A 622 20.70 -5.42 31.19
CA ARG A 622 19.68 -6.35 30.66
C ARG A 622 18.39 -5.60 30.32
N TYR A 623 18.51 -4.63 29.42
CA TYR A 623 17.39 -4.11 28.62
C TYR A 623 17.91 -3.76 27.23
N THR A 624 18.27 -4.79 26.47
CA THR A 624 18.50 -4.64 25.03
C THR A 624 17.16 -4.40 24.34
N SER A 625 17.06 -3.22 23.73
CA SER A 625 15.90 -2.66 23.05
C SER A 625 15.46 -3.47 21.82
N PHE A 626 14.15 -3.47 21.61
CA PHE A 626 13.35 -4.08 20.54
C PHE A 626 13.70 -3.70 19.07
N ALA A 627 14.72 -2.86 18.84
CA ALA A 627 15.01 -2.28 17.53
C ALA A 627 16.01 -3.09 16.68
N ASP A 628 16.84 -3.95 17.27
CA ASP A 628 17.99 -4.57 16.57
C ASP A 628 17.67 -5.85 15.80
N VAL A 629 16.42 -6.33 15.81
CA VAL A 629 16.02 -7.57 15.10
C VAL A 629 15.47 -7.30 13.69
N MET A 630 15.33 -6.03 13.29
CA MET A 630 14.67 -5.63 12.03
C MET A 630 15.50 -5.84 10.75
N PHE A 631 16.79 -6.22 10.82
CA PHE A 631 17.62 -6.49 9.65
C PHE A 631 18.66 -7.59 9.89
N ARG A 632 18.22 -8.84 10.05
CA ARG A 632 19.05 -10.00 9.67
C ARG A 632 18.34 -10.79 8.59
N SER A 633 18.85 -10.65 7.36
CA SER A 633 18.66 -11.64 6.31
C SER A 633 19.45 -12.88 6.69
N ASP A 634 18.77 -13.97 7.00
CA ASP A 634 19.39 -15.30 7.00
C ASP A 634 19.07 -15.99 5.66
N ASP A 635 20.15 -16.34 4.97
CA ASP A 635 20.39 -17.09 3.72
C ASP A 635 19.22 -17.71 2.90
#